data_AF-A0A087TLX7-F1
#
_entry.id   AF-A0A087TLX7-F1
#
_cell.length_a   1.000
_cell.length_b   1.000
_cell.length_c   1.000
_cell.angle_alpha   90.00
_cell.angle_beta   90.00
_cell.angle_gamma   90.00
#
_symmetry.space_group_name_H-M   'P 1'
#
loop_
_entity.id
_entity.type
_entity.pdbx_description
1 polymer ?
#
loop_
_entity_poly.entity_id
_entity_poly.type
_entity_poly.pdbx_seq_one_letter_code
_entity_poly.pdbx_strand_id
1 'polypeptide(L)'
;MGGVYTNTVVLQHHNVVMTRTDKVYNVRCTYEVTSRNISFGMMPIRDPDTMQVTASPEAPLPKIVILGMEGREASTVRIGDKLTFRIEIPDG
;
A
#
# COMPACT_ATOMS: atom_id res chain seq x y z
N MET A 1 36.96 -6.23 11.19
CA MET A 1 35.73 -5.74 10.53
C MET A 1 34.58 -6.67 10.88
N GLY A 2 34.06 -6.57 12.11
CA GLY A 2 32.93 -7.38 12.56
C GLY A 2 31.89 -6.44 13.18
N GLY A 3 30.60 -6.76 13.04
CA GLY A 3 29.52 -5.99 13.66
C GLY A 3 28.74 -5.07 12.73
N VAL A 4 29.03 -4.98 11.43
CA VAL A 4 28.12 -4.30 10.48
C VAL A 4 27.29 -5.35 9.75
N TYR A 5 25.97 -5.28 9.90
CA TYR A 5 25.02 -6.16 9.22
C TYR A 5 24.07 -5.32 8.38
N THR A 6 23.90 -5.70 7.12
CA THR A 6 23.01 -5.03 6.19
C THR A 6 21.85 -5.93 5.81
N ASN A 7 20.66 -5.37 5.76
CA ASN A 7 19.46 -6.05 5.28
C ASN A 7 18.73 -5.12 4.30
N THR A 8 18.14 -5.69 3.26
CA THR A 8 17.37 -4.91 2.27
C THR A 8 15.91 -5.33 2.36
N VAL A 9 15.04 -4.36 2.63
CA VAL A 9 13.60 -4.55 2.67
C VAL A 9 13.02 -4.04 1.36
N VAL A 10 12.32 -4.92 0.64
CA VAL A 10 11.66 -4.60 -0.63
C VAL A 10 10.15 -4.56 -0.39
N LEU A 11 9.54 -3.39 -0.60
CA LEU A 11 8.10 -3.25 -0.66
C LEU A 11 7.68 -3.26 -2.12
N GLN A 12 7.02 -4.36 -2.50
CA GLN A 12 6.50 -4.56 -3.84
C GLN A 12 5.02 -4.17 -3.88
N HIS A 13 4.62 -3.45 -4.93
CA HIS A 13 3.20 -3.15 -5.15
C HIS A 13 2.43 -4.45 -5.49
N HIS A 14 1.20 -4.57 -5.00
CA HIS A 14 0.33 -5.69 -5.36
C HIS A 14 -0.26 -5.44 -6.76
N ASN A 15 -0.31 -6.45 -7.64
CA ASN A 15 -0.73 -6.30 -9.04
C ASN A 15 -2.15 -5.76 -9.27
N VAL A 16 -3.03 -5.88 -8.27
CA VAL A 16 -4.42 -5.35 -8.29
C VAL A 16 -4.53 -3.94 -7.69
N VAL A 17 -3.53 -3.51 -6.92
CA VAL A 17 -3.52 -2.22 -6.22
C VAL A 17 -2.33 -1.43 -6.75
N MET A 18 -2.54 -0.66 -7.82
CA MET A 18 -1.49 0.12 -8.48
C MET A 18 -1.12 1.34 -7.62
N THR A 19 -0.38 1.11 -6.53
CA THR A 19 0.32 2.18 -5.83
C THR A 19 1.64 2.43 -6.53
N ARG A 20 1.89 3.70 -6.87
CA ARG A 20 3.10 4.16 -7.57
C ARG A 20 4.37 3.57 -6.95
N THR A 21 5.05 2.75 -7.76
CA THR A 21 6.45 2.30 -7.68
C THR A 21 6.86 1.47 -6.47
N ASP A 22 7.56 0.36 -6.73
CA ASP A 22 8.25 -0.44 -5.72
C ASP A 22 9.25 0.42 -4.93
N LYS A 23 9.39 0.12 -3.63
CA LYS A 23 10.32 0.83 -2.75
C LYS A 23 11.34 -0.13 -2.17
N VAL A 24 12.59 0.32 -2.14
CA VAL A 24 13.72 -0.44 -1.58
C VAL A 24 14.31 0.35 -0.43
N TYR A 25 14.39 -0.29 0.74
CA TYR A 25 14.99 0.28 1.94
C TYR A 25 16.22 -0.53 2.34
N ASN A 26 17.37 0.16 2.41
CA ASN A 26 18.63 -0.45 2.87
C ASN A 26 18.82 -0.18 4.35
N VAL A 27 18.72 -1.23 5.16
CA VAL A 27 18.90 -1.20 6.61
C VAL A 27 20.33 -1.59 6.93
N ARG A 28 21.03 -0.76 7.72
CA ARG A 28 22.40 -1.05 8.18
C ARG A 28 22.48 -0.95 9.70
N CYS A 29 22.72 -2.09 10.34
CA CYS A 29 22.96 -2.18 11.77
C CYS A 29 24.46 -2.20 12.03
N THR A 30 24.94 -1.37 12.96
CA THR A 30 26.35 -1.32 13.37
C THR A 30 26.43 -1.66 14.85
N TYR A 31 27.20 -2.70 15.17
CA TYR A 31 27.40 -3.23 16.51
C TYR A 31 28.86 -3.08 16.91
N GLU A 32 29.06 -2.67 18.15
CA GLU A 32 30.38 -2.59 18.73
C GLU A 32 30.83 -3.98 19.21
N VAL A 33 31.86 -4.54 18.57
CA VAL A 33 32.39 -5.88 18.85
C VAL A 33 33.56 -5.89 19.84
N THR A 34 33.79 -4.78 20.55
CA THR A 34 34.83 -4.70 21.58
C THR A 34 34.35 -5.44 22.84
N SER A 35 35.22 -6.26 23.43
CA SER A 35 34.93 -6.96 24.69
C SER A 35 34.81 -5.94 25.82
N ARG A 36 33.56 -5.60 26.19
CA ARG A 36 33.22 -4.69 27.29
C ARG A 36 32.63 -5.49 28.46
N ASN A 37 32.93 -5.08 29.70
CA ASN A 37 32.23 -5.58 30.88
C ASN A 37 30.77 -5.11 30.83
N ILE A 38 29.85 -6.04 30.56
CA ILE A 38 28.42 -5.74 30.42
C ILE A 38 27.82 -5.63 31.83
N SER A 39 27.45 -4.42 32.26
CA SER A 39 26.62 -4.25 33.45
C SER A 39 25.15 -4.33 33.04
N PHE A 40 24.33 -5.04 33.82
CA PHE A 40 22.87 -5.14 33.63
C PHE A 40 22.14 -3.85 34.03
N GLY A 41 22.68 -2.69 33.68
CA GLY A 41 21.95 -1.43 33.77
C GLY A 41 20.97 -1.36 32.61
N MET A 42 19.67 -1.22 32.88
CA MET A 42 18.64 -1.03 31.87
C MET A 42 19.07 0.12 30.94
N MET A 43 19.49 -0.20 29.72
CA MET A 43 19.68 0.81 28.68
C MET A 43 18.29 1.37 28.38
N PRO A 44 18.03 2.67 28.59
CA PRO A 44 16.74 3.24 28.22
C PRO A 44 16.66 3.20 26.70
N ILE A 45 15.85 2.28 26.19
CA ILE A 45 15.43 2.28 24.79
C ILE A 45 14.62 3.56 24.64
N ARG A 46 15.18 4.59 24.01
CA ARG A 46 14.36 5.70 23.53
C ARG A 46 13.49 5.13 22.43
N ASP A 47 12.19 5.42 22.49
CA ASP A 47 11.29 5.05 21.40
C ASP A 47 11.92 5.55 20.09
N PRO A 48 12.22 4.66 19.13
CA PRO A 48 12.69 5.10 17.83
C PRO A 48 11.62 6.02 17.24
N ASP A 49 12.02 7.08 16.53
CA ASP A 49 11.09 7.88 15.74
C ASP A 49 10.43 6.94 14.72
N THR A 50 9.25 6.43 15.07
CA THR A 50 8.46 5.60 14.19
C THR A 50 7.84 6.50 13.14
N MET A 51 8.38 6.48 11.92
CA MET A 51 7.64 6.98 10.77
C MET A 51 6.41 6.09 10.59
N GLN A 52 5.24 6.59 11.02
CA GLN A 52 3.97 5.93 10.75
C GLN A 52 3.68 6.02 9.25
N VAL A 53 3.91 4.92 8.53
CA VAL A 53 3.49 4.79 7.14
C VAL A 53 2.05 4.27 7.13
N THR A 54 1.09 5.15 7.43
CA THR A 54 -0.34 4.87 7.26
C THR A 54 -0.76 5.25 5.84
N ALA A 55 -0.26 4.50 4.86
CA ALA A 55 -0.71 4.63 3.48
C ALA A 55 -1.69 3.50 3.16
N SER A 56 -2.97 3.71 3.47
CA SER A 56 -4.03 2.94 2.83
C SER A 56 -4.29 3.60 1.48
N PRO A 57 -4.09 2.91 0.35
CA PRO A 57 -4.48 3.46 -0.95
C PRO A 57 -5.97 3.76 -0.95
N GLU A 58 -6.35 4.93 -1.47
CA GLU A 58 -7.74 5.29 -1.65
C GLU A 58 -8.36 4.36 -2.69
N ALA A 59 -9.50 3.74 -2.36
CA ALA A 59 -10.16 2.81 -3.27
C ALA A 59 -10.66 3.57 -4.51
N PRO A 60 -10.47 3.03 -5.73
CA PRO A 60 -10.95 3.68 -6.94
C PRO A 60 -12.47 3.85 -6.90
N LEU A 61 -12.94 5.04 -7.28
CA LEU A 61 -14.37 5.35 -7.29
C LEU A 61 -15.06 4.49 -8.37
N PRO A 62 -16.12 3.75 -8.02
CA PRO A 62 -16.87 2.96 -8.99
C PRO A 62 -17.63 3.89 -9.94
N LYS A 63 -17.60 3.56 -11.23
CA LYS A 63 -18.44 4.19 -12.24
C LYS A 63 -19.74 3.42 -12.36
N ILE A 64 -20.85 4.11 -12.17
CA ILE A 64 -22.20 3.55 -12.27
C ILE A 64 -22.84 4.09 -13.54
N VAL A 65 -23.32 3.21 -14.42
CA VAL A 65 -23.98 3.57 -15.68
C VAL A 65 -25.24 2.74 -15.87
N ILE A 66 -26.33 3.38 -16.31
CA ILE A 66 -27.56 2.71 -16.70
C ILE A 66 -27.57 2.59 -18.22
N LEU A 67 -27.66 1.36 -18.71
CA LEU A 67 -27.68 1.05 -20.13
C LEU A 67 -29.08 0.65 -20.59
N GLY A 68 -29.46 1.10 -21.78
CA GLY A 68 -30.61 0.59 -22.50
C GLY A 68 -30.36 -0.80 -23.09
N MET A 69 -31.34 -1.35 -23.79
CA MET A 69 -31.21 -2.66 -24.44
C MET A 69 -30.07 -2.74 -25.47
N GLU A 70 -29.70 -1.61 -26.07
CA GLU A 70 -28.60 -1.53 -27.04
C GLU A 70 -27.21 -1.47 -26.39
N GLY A 71 -27.12 -1.58 -25.06
CA GLY A 71 -25.85 -1.51 -24.33
C GLY A 71 -25.22 -0.11 -24.30
N ARG A 72 -25.95 0.91 -24.76
CA ARG A 72 -25.57 2.33 -24.65
C ARG A 72 -26.22 2.97 -23.42
N GLU A 73 -25.60 4.03 -22.93
CA GLU A 73 -26.12 4.81 -21.81
C GLU A 73 -27.52 5.34 -22.13
N ALA A 74 -28.45 5.12 -21.19
CA ALA A 74 -29.85 5.45 -21.37
C ALA A 74 -30.06 6.96 -21.16
N SER A 75 -30.46 7.68 -22.22
CA SER A 75 -30.78 9.11 -22.16
C SER A 75 -32.28 9.39 -21.95
N THR A 76 -33.16 8.53 -22.46
CA THR A 76 -34.62 8.65 -22.35
C THR A 76 -35.22 7.26 -22.19
N VAL A 77 -36.08 7.10 -21.18
CA VAL A 77 -36.66 5.80 -20.81
C VAL A 77 -38.17 5.92 -20.67
N ARG A 78 -38.88 4.84 -20.94
CA ARG A 78 -40.34 4.70 -20.79
C ARG A 78 -40.67 3.60 -19.79
N ILE A 79 -41.88 3.65 -19.28
CA ILE A 79 -42.41 2.60 -18.41
C ILE A 79 -42.47 1.30 -19.20
N GLY A 80 -41.83 0.25 -18.66
CA GLY A 80 -41.74 -1.07 -19.29
C GLY A 80 -40.38 -1.35 -19.95
N ASP A 81 -39.50 -0.35 -20.08
CA ASP A 81 -38.17 -0.56 -20.67
C ASP A 81 -37.29 -1.44 -19.79
N LYS A 82 -36.61 -2.40 -20.41
CA LYS A 82 -35.60 -3.21 -19.75
C LYS A 82 -34.27 -2.47 -19.75
N LEU A 83 -33.78 -2.15 -18.55
CA LEU A 83 -32.52 -1.45 -18.34
C LEU A 83 -31.49 -2.38 -17.70
N THR A 84 -30.23 -2.13 -17.99
CA THR A 84 -29.10 -2.83 -17.38
C THR A 84 -28.35 -1.86 -16.47
N PHE A 85 -28.21 -2.23 -15.20
CA PHE A 85 -27.40 -1.50 -14.25
C PHE A 85 -25.97 -2.04 -14.29
N ARG A 86 -24.99 -1.20 -14.64
CA ARG A 86 -23.60 -1.59 -14.77
C ARG A 86 -22.73 -0.83 -13.78
N ILE A 87 -21.98 -1.56 -12.97
CA ILE A 87 -20.97 -1.03 -12.06
C ILE A 87 -19.61 -1.44 -12.60
N GLU A 88 -18.75 -0.48 -12.86
CA GLU A 88 -17.39 -0.69 -13.34
C GLU A 88 -16.39 -0.08 -12.35
N ILE A 89 -15.33 -0.80 -12.04
CA ILE A 89 -14.19 -0.25 -11.33
C ILE A 89 -13.19 0.14 -12.43
N PRO A 90 -12.93 1.43 -12.67
CA PRO A 90 -11.93 1.83 -13.64
C PRO A 90 -10.55 1.33 -13.18
N ASP A 91 -9.79 0.75 -14.10
CA ASP A 91 -8.39 0.41 -13.84
C ASP A 91 -7.65 1.71 -13.44
N GLY A 92 -7.09 1.71 -12.23
CA GLY A 92 -6.39 2.87 -11.64
C GLY A 92 -5.03 3.14 -12.26
#